data_AF-A0A443I622-F1
#
_entry.id   AF-A0A443I622-F1
#
_cell.length_a   1.000
_cell.length_b   1.000
_cell.length_c   1.000
_cell.angle_alpha   90.00
_cell.angle_beta   90.00
_cell.angle_gamma   90.00
#
_symmetry.space_group_name_H-M   'P 1'
#
loop_
_entity.id
_entity.type
_entity.pdbx_description
1 polymer ?
#
loop_
_entity_poly.entity_id
_entity_poly.type
_entity_poly.pdbx_seq_one_letter_code
_entity_poly.pdbx_strand_id
1 'polypeptide(L)'
;MTSIKPPKGWTIDPEEIDYENEWAPQNSDGQCMAIEFGLKDPRPIMVTTPDTGSPFVLFQSGNKFYQWNQVENSVWEIVKPQDLDAILEVMTEKGERALKMKERQPRADRPTVHS
;
A
#
# COMPACT_ATOMS: atom_id res chain seq x y z
N MET A 1 -5.78 -20.75 4.44
CA MET A 1 -5.87 -19.69 3.41
C MET A 1 -6.71 -18.58 4.00
N THR A 2 -6.14 -17.39 4.18
CA THR A 2 -6.88 -16.21 4.65
C THR A 2 -7.76 -15.71 3.50
N SER A 3 -9.07 -15.70 3.70
CA SER A 3 -10.01 -15.06 2.77
C SER A 3 -10.03 -13.58 3.09
N ILE A 4 -9.41 -12.75 2.26
CA ILE A 4 -9.43 -11.30 2.44
C ILE A 4 -10.88 -10.82 2.24
N LYS A 5 -11.39 -10.09 3.22
CA LYS A 5 -12.66 -9.36 3.13
C LYS A 5 -12.33 -7.88 3.17
N PRO A 6 -12.46 -7.15 2.04
CA PRO A 6 -12.14 -5.74 2.01
C PRO A 6 -13.03 -4.95 2.97
N PRO A 7 -12.46 -4.03 3.77
CA PRO A 7 -13.23 -3.04 4.52
C PRO A 7 -14.05 -2.14 3.59
N LYS A 8 -15.01 -1.40 4.14
CA LYS A 8 -15.77 -0.42 3.35
C LYS A 8 -14.82 0.60 2.69
N GLY A 9 -15.00 0.84 1.39
CA GLY A 9 -14.15 1.75 0.60
C GLY A 9 -12.86 1.11 0.08
N TRP A 10 -12.70 -0.21 0.24
CA TRP A 10 -11.57 -0.98 -0.27
C TRP A 10 -12.07 -2.13 -1.15
N THR A 11 -11.22 -2.58 -2.07
CA THR A 11 -11.52 -3.68 -3.01
C THR A 11 -10.29 -4.55 -3.27
N ILE A 12 -10.55 -5.81 -3.59
CA ILE A 12 -9.58 -6.78 -4.08
C ILE A 12 -9.84 -7.16 -5.55
N ASP A 13 -10.68 -6.38 -6.24
CA ASP A 13 -10.97 -6.57 -7.64
C ASP A 13 -9.65 -6.50 -8.45
N PRO A 14 -9.28 -7.57 -9.18
CA PRO A 14 -8.07 -7.58 -9.97
C PRO A 14 -7.99 -6.44 -11.00
N GLU A 15 -9.13 -5.98 -11.53
CA GLU A 15 -9.16 -4.87 -12.48
C GLU A 15 -8.79 -3.53 -11.81
N GLU A 16 -9.16 -3.35 -10.54
CA GLU A 16 -8.85 -2.14 -9.77
C GLU A 16 -7.42 -2.18 -9.19
N ILE A 17 -6.92 -3.37 -8.83
CA ILE A 17 -5.52 -3.53 -8.38
C ILE A 17 -4.54 -3.29 -9.54
N ASP A 18 -4.95 -3.64 -10.76
CA ASP A 18 -4.17 -3.53 -11.99
C ASP A 18 -2.74 -4.09 -11.87
N TYR A 19 -2.62 -5.31 -11.33
CA TYR A 19 -1.33 -5.92 -11.02
C TYR A 19 -0.37 -5.95 -12.22
N GLU A 20 -0.89 -6.29 -13.40
CA GLU A 20 -0.11 -6.47 -14.63
C GLU A 20 0.48 -5.17 -15.18
N ASN A 21 -0.08 -4.00 -14.84
CA ASN A 21 0.47 -2.70 -15.27
C ASN A 21 1.18 -1.97 -14.12
N GLU A 22 0.61 -1.98 -12.91
CA GLU A 22 1.06 -1.15 -11.78
C GLU A 22 2.17 -1.83 -10.95
N TRP A 23 2.27 -3.17 -10.94
CA TRP A 23 3.15 -3.89 -10.00
C TRP A 23 4.08 -4.92 -10.64
N ALA A 24 3.64 -5.63 -11.68
CA ALA A 24 4.42 -6.69 -12.31
C ALA A 24 5.58 -6.19 -13.21
N PRO A 25 5.39 -5.16 -14.06
CA PRO A 25 6.43 -4.74 -15.00
C PRO A 25 7.66 -4.15 -14.29
N GLN A 26 8.83 -4.42 -14.87
CA GLN A 26 10.05 -3.74 -14.44
C GLN A 26 9.90 -2.23 -14.70
N ASN A 27 10.06 -1.42 -13.64
CA ASN A 27 9.83 0.03 -13.61
C ASN A 27 8.36 0.49 -13.59
N SER A 28 7.40 -0.39 -13.28
CA SER A 28 6.04 0.06 -12.93
C SER A 28 6.06 0.99 -11.71
N ASP A 29 4.99 1.75 -11.49
CA ASP A 29 4.94 2.72 -10.39
C ASP A 29 5.12 2.04 -9.02
N GLY A 30 4.52 0.87 -8.80
CA GLY A 30 4.73 0.07 -7.60
C GLY A 30 6.19 -0.37 -7.41
N GLN A 31 6.91 -0.72 -8.48
CA GLN A 31 8.34 -1.06 -8.42
C GLN A 31 9.21 0.18 -8.18
N CYS A 32 8.91 1.28 -8.86
CA CYS A 32 9.61 2.57 -8.70
C CYS A 32 9.46 3.10 -7.26
N MET A 33 8.25 3.04 -6.71
CA MET A 33 7.96 3.35 -5.31
C MET A 33 8.76 2.44 -4.37
N ALA A 34 8.72 1.12 -4.57
CA ALA A 34 9.44 0.21 -3.69
C ALA A 34 10.96 0.48 -3.70
N ILE A 35 11.53 0.74 -4.88
CA ILE A 35 12.91 1.19 -5.02
C ILE A 35 13.09 2.50 -4.26
N GLU A 36 12.29 3.54 -4.48
CA GLU A 36 12.45 4.83 -3.81
C GLU A 36 12.49 4.71 -2.27
N PHE A 37 11.65 3.87 -1.68
CA PHE A 37 11.55 3.70 -0.22
C PHE A 37 12.40 2.55 0.35
N GLY A 38 13.20 1.87 -0.49
CA GLY A 38 14.07 0.77 -0.08
C GLY A 38 13.31 -0.50 0.33
N LEU A 39 12.11 -0.69 -0.21
CA LEU A 39 11.26 -1.85 -0.04
C LEU A 39 11.61 -2.92 -1.10
N LYS A 40 11.35 -4.18 -0.76
CA LYS A 40 11.67 -5.33 -1.62
C LYS A 40 10.41 -6.16 -1.89
N ASP A 41 10.31 -6.68 -3.11
CA ASP A 41 9.22 -7.55 -3.55
C ASP A 41 7.84 -7.04 -3.13
N PRO A 42 7.47 -5.79 -3.51
CA PRO A 42 6.20 -5.20 -3.12
C PRO A 42 5.04 -6.00 -3.73
N ARG A 43 4.01 -6.27 -2.92
CA ARG A 43 2.82 -7.03 -3.35
C ARG A 43 1.55 -6.30 -2.94
N PRO A 44 0.72 -5.84 -3.88
CA PRO A 44 -0.55 -5.22 -3.52
C PRO A 44 -1.47 -6.24 -2.87
N ILE A 45 -2.24 -5.81 -1.88
CA ILE A 45 -3.23 -6.61 -1.18
C ILE A 45 -4.63 -6.14 -1.55
N MET A 46 -4.87 -4.84 -1.46
CA MET A 46 -6.14 -4.19 -1.80
C MET A 46 -5.93 -2.71 -2.07
N VAL A 47 -6.84 -2.13 -2.83
CA VAL A 47 -6.86 -0.70 -3.18
C VAL A 47 -8.17 -0.07 -2.71
N THR A 48 -8.17 1.24 -2.54
CA THR A 48 -9.42 1.98 -2.32
C THR A 48 -10.32 1.98 -3.54
N THR A 49 -11.63 1.93 -3.35
CA THR A 49 -12.59 2.03 -4.45
C THR A 49 -12.56 3.43 -5.09
N PRO A 50 -12.87 3.56 -6.40
CA PRO A 50 -12.81 4.85 -7.11
C PRO A 50 -13.65 5.97 -6.48
N ASP A 51 -14.76 5.62 -5.83
CA ASP A 51 -15.68 6.56 -5.17
C ASP A 51 -15.11 7.25 -3.92
N THR A 52 -14.00 6.74 -3.37
CA THR A 52 -13.30 7.37 -2.25
C THR A 52 -12.56 8.65 -2.65
N GLY A 53 -12.26 8.82 -3.94
CA GLY A 53 -11.52 9.97 -4.48
C GLY A 53 -10.06 10.06 -4.00
N SER A 54 -9.53 9.05 -3.32
CA SER A 54 -8.14 9.01 -2.82
C SER A 54 -7.53 7.64 -3.10
N PRO A 55 -6.60 7.50 -4.06
CA PRO A 55 -6.07 6.21 -4.48
C PRO A 55 -4.98 5.72 -3.51
N PHE A 56 -5.42 4.96 -2.50
CA PHE A 56 -4.52 4.30 -1.56
C PHE A 56 -4.40 2.81 -1.87
N VAL A 57 -3.19 2.29 -1.66
CA VAL A 57 -2.90 0.85 -1.79
C VAL A 57 -2.37 0.31 -0.48
N LEU A 58 -3.00 -0.74 0.05
CA LEU A 58 -2.42 -1.58 1.10
C LEU A 58 -1.58 -2.65 0.42
N PHE A 59 -0.30 -2.73 0.78
CA PHE A 59 0.63 -3.69 0.19
C PHE A 59 1.57 -4.30 1.22
N GLN A 60 2.11 -5.46 0.90
CA GLN A 60 3.12 -6.15 1.69
C GLN A 60 4.50 -5.93 1.06
N SER A 61 5.51 -5.71 1.90
CA SER A 61 6.92 -5.84 1.51
C SER A 61 7.67 -6.55 2.63
N GLY A 62 8.34 -7.66 2.29
CA GLY A 62 8.91 -8.56 3.29
C GLY A 62 7.84 -9.08 4.26
N ASN A 63 8.04 -8.86 5.56
CA ASN A 63 7.11 -9.25 6.63
C ASN A 63 6.29 -8.09 7.20
N LYS A 64 6.22 -6.97 6.47
CA LYS A 64 5.55 -5.75 6.93
C LYS A 64 4.48 -5.30 5.94
N PHE A 65 3.54 -4.54 6.46
CA PHE A 65 2.43 -3.97 5.71
C PHE A 65 2.56 -2.45 5.63
N TYR A 66 2.16 -1.90 4.51
CA TYR A 66 2.34 -0.52 4.16
C TYR A 66 1.12 0.02 3.43
N GLN A 67 0.88 1.32 3.58
CA GLN A 67 -0.06 2.06 2.76
C GLN A 67 0.71 3.03 1.88
N TRP A 68 0.40 3.03 0.59
CA TRP A 68 0.94 3.98 -0.38
C TRP A 68 -0.17 4.92 -0.84
N ASN A 69 0.07 6.23 -0.76
CA ASN A 69 -0.73 7.24 -1.44
C ASN A 69 -0.16 7.43 -2.85
N GLN A 70 -0.90 7.00 -3.87
CA GLN A 70 -0.41 7.08 -5.25
C GLN A 70 -0.30 8.52 -5.77
N VAL A 71 -1.06 9.48 -5.21
CA VAL A 71 -1.01 10.89 -5.64
C VAL A 71 0.19 11.62 -5.06
N GLU A 72 0.43 11.45 -3.76
CA GLU A 72 1.52 12.15 -3.06
C GLU A 72 2.84 11.38 -3.10
N ASN A 73 2.80 10.14 -3.61
CA ASN A 73 3.87 9.17 -3.53
C ASN A 73 4.41 8.97 -2.09
N SER A 74 3.55 9.13 -1.08
CA SER A 74 3.91 8.95 0.33
C SER A 74 3.64 7.52 0.77
N VAL A 75 4.59 6.93 1.52
CA VAL A 75 4.50 5.54 1.99
C VAL A 75 4.50 5.50 3.51
N TRP A 76 3.56 4.77 4.08
CA TRP A 76 3.33 4.66 5.51
C TRP A 76 3.46 3.21 5.96
N GLU A 77 4.38 2.92 6.88
CA GLU A 77 4.51 1.60 7.51
C GLU A 77 3.46 1.43 8.60
N ILE A 78 2.68 0.36 8.53
CA ILE A 78 1.75 0.00 9.61
C ILE A 78 2.56 -0.64 10.73
N VAL A 79 2.67 0.06 11.86
CA VAL A 79 3.44 -0.40 13.01
C VAL A 79 2.60 -1.18 14.00
N LYS A 80 1.28 -0.95 14.04
CA LYS A 80 0.30 -1.76 14.78
C LYS A 80 -1.08 -1.75 14.13
N PRO A 81 -1.75 -2.92 14.02
CA PRO A 81 -1.19 -4.28 14.21
C PRO A 81 -0.19 -4.67 13.10
N GLN A 82 0.51 -5.79 13.26
CA GLN A 82 1.55 -6.25 12.30
C GLN A 82 1.16 -7.51 11.52
N ASP A 83 -0.06 -8.00 11.75
CA ASP A 83 -0.65 -9.14 11.05
C ASP A 83 -1.83 -8.66 10.18
N LEU A 84 -2.00 -9.29 9.01
CA LEU A 84 -3.01 -8.85 8.05
C LEU A 84 -4.43 -8.95 8.60
N ASP A 85 -4.74 -10.02 9.33
CA ASP A 85 -6.09 -10.25 9.85
C ASP A 85 -6.51 -9.18 10.85
N ALA A 86 -5.65 -8.83 11.81
CA ALA A 86 -5.95 -7.74 12.75
C ALA A 86 -5.91 -6.36 12.07
N ILE A 87 -5.10 -6.16 11.01
CA ILE A 87 -5.15 -4.93 10.22
C ILE A 87 -6.55 -4.79 9.60
N LEU A 88 -7.03 -5.83 8.94
CA LEU A 88 -8.36 -5.87 8.31
C LEU A 88 -9.47 -5.72 9.36
N GLU A 89 -9.34 -6.34 10.53
CA GLU A 89 -10.27 -6.20 11.65
C GLU A 89 -10.35 -4.75 12.12
N VAL A 90 -9.20 -4.11 12.41
CA VAL A 90 -9.15 -2.70 12.82
C VAL A 90 -9.76 -1.78 11.77
N MET A 91 -9.41 -1.98 10.50
CA MET A 91 -9.97 -1.19 9.39
C MET A 91 -11.48 -1.37 9.25
N THR A 92 -11.98 -2.59 9.47
CA THR A 92 -13.41 -2.91 9.37
C THR A 92 -14.20 -2.31 10.53
N GLU A 93 -13.70 -2.41 11.75
CA GLU A 93 -14.42 -1.97 12.95
C GLU A 93 -14.28 -0.47 13.23
N LYS A 94 -13.11 0.10 12.95
CA LYS A 94 -12.71 1.45 13.42
C LYS A 94 -12.29 2.38 12.28
N GLY A 95 -12.18 1.84 11.07
CA GLY A 95 -11.69 2.57 9.90
C GLY A 95 -10.16 2.61 9.83
N GLU A 96 -9.66 2.91 8.64
CA GLU A 96 -8.23 2.99 8.31
C GLU A 96 -7.43 3.91 9.25
N ARG A 97 -8.00 5.06 9.62
CA ARG A 97 -7.35 6.07 10.49
C ARG A 97 -7.05 5.55 11.91
N ALA A 98 -7.60 4.40 12.30
CA ALA A 98 -7.31 3.76 13.58
C ALA A 98 -5.99 2.96 13.58
N LEU A 99 -5.41 2.71 12.42
CA LEU A 99 -4.11 2.05 12.31
C LEU A 99 -3.00 2.97 12.82
N LYS A 100 -2.06 2.39 13.57
CA LYS A 100 -0.85 3.13 13.94
C LYS A 100 0.16 3.02 12.82
N MET A 101 0.50 4.16 12.22
CA MET A 101 1.42 4.22 11.10
C MET A 101 2.62 5.11 11.36
N LYS A 102 3.69 4.89 10.59
CA LYS A 102 4.86 5.76 10.54
C LYS A 102 5.23 6.02 9.09
N GLU A 103 5.33 7.29 8.71
CA GLU A 103 5.80 7.69 7.38
C GLU A 103 7.22 7.18 7.13
N ARG A 104 7.43 6.66 5.92
CA ARG A 104 8.73 6.25 5.40
C ARG A 104 9.33 7.43 4.66
N GLN A 105 10.62 7.67 4.91
CA GLN A 105 11.39 8.61 4.12
C GLN A 105 11.91 7.90 2.87
N PRO A 106 11.97 8.57 1.71
CA PRO A 106 12.72 8.08 0.56
C PRO A 106 14.16 7.77 0.95
N ARG A 107 14.81 6.86 0.22
CA ARG A 107 16.22 6.58 0.46
C ARG A 107 17.05 7.83 0.18
N ALA A 108 17.92 8.18 1.13
CA ALA A 108 18.75 9.39 1.06
C ALA A 108 19.85 9.32 -0.03
N ASP A 109 20.08 8.16 -0.64
CA ASP A 109 21.11 7.94 -1.66
C ASP A 109 20.63 8.19 -3.11
N ARG A 110 19.34 8.50 -3.31
CA ARG A 110 18.80 8.88 -4.62
C ARG A 110 18.58 10.39 -4.68
N PRO A 111 19.23 11.14 -5.59
CA PRO A 111 18.93 12.56 -5.73
C PRO A 111 17.47 12.73 -6.16
N THR A 112 16.73 13.58 -5.47
CA THR A 112 15.41 14.05 -5.90
C THR A 112 15.59 14.73 -7.25
N VAL A 113 15.16 14.05 -8.31
CA VAL A 113 15.08 14.66 -9.64
C VAL A 113 13.85 15.56 -9.61
N HIS A 114 14.05 16.82 -9.24
CA HIS A 114 13.06 17.85 -9.53
C HIS A 114 13.07 18.07 -11.04
N SER A 115 12.00 17.64 -11.71
CA SER A 115 11.68 18.04 -13.08
C SER A 115 11.24 19.51 -13.14
#